data_AF-A0A5M4D5C3-F1
#
_entry.id   AF-A0A5M4D5C3-F1
#
_cell.length_a   1.000
_cell.length_b   1.000
_cell.length_c   1.000
_cell.angle_alpha   90.00
_cell.angle_beta   90.00
_cell.angle_gamma   90.00
#
_symmetry.space_group_name_H-M   'P 1'
#
loop_
_entity.id
_entity.type
_entity.pdbx_description
1 polymer ?
#
loop_
_entity_poly.entity_id
_entity_poly.type
_entity_poly.pdbx_seq_one_letter_code
_entity_poly.pdbx_strand_id
1 'polypeptide(L)'
;MGERQYPRLPEHAPHEPLVRYIPPRRPEDEARAYYQRMKLRRSVRMFSDKPVFRETIEWCIRAAGTSPSGANKQPWRFIAISNPDVKRQVRLGAGEEERAFLLIPVGYPTDECRVPRICRRPLEEISAWVE
;
A
#
# COMPACT_ATOMS: atom_id res chain seq x y z
N MET A 1 -21.50 -0.66 -17.28
CA MET A 1 -20.15 -1.12 -16.86
C MET A 1 -20.03 -2.56 -17.31
N GLY A 2 -19.15 -2.88 -18.27
CA GLY A 2 -18.98 -4.26 -18.75
C GLY A 2 -18.38 -5.13 -17.65
N GLU A 3 -18.95 -6.31 -17.42
CA GLU A 3 -18.39 -7.32 -16.53
C GLU A 3 -16.96 -7.65 -16.99
N ARG A 4 -15.94 -7.23 -16.23
CA ARG A 4 -14.60 -7.75 -16.45
C ARG A 4 -14.60 -9.20 -16.03
N GLN A 5 -14.67 -10.09 -17.01
CA GLN A 5 -14.41 -11.50 -16.81
C GLN A 5 -12.92 -11.66 -16.50
N TYR A 6 -12.59 -11.79 -15.22
CA TYR A 6 -11.25 -12.17 -14.81
C TYR A 6 -11.00 -13.61 -15.29
N PRO A 7 -9.81 -13.90 -15.85
CA PRO A 7 -9.48 -15.27 -16.22
C PRO A 7 -9.60 -16.13 -14.96
N ARG A 8 -10.44 -17.17 -15.00
CA ARG A 8 -10.43 -18.19 -13.95
C ARG A 8 -9.07 -18.85 -13.99
N LEU A 9 -8.52 -19.20 -12.83
CA LEU A 9 -7.38 -20.12 -12.77
C LEU A 9 -7.74 -21.36 -13.61
N PRO A 10 -6.80 -21.89 -14.42
CA PRO A 10 -7.02 -23.16 -15.10
C PRO A 10 -7.47 -24.20 -14.07
N GLU A 11 -8.48 -25.00 -14.43
CA GLU A 11 -9.05 -26.04 -13.57
C GLU A 11 -7.99 -27.02 -13.04
N HIS A 12 -6.86 -27.12 -13.75
CA HIS A 12 -5.68 -27.92 -13.42
C HIS A 12 -4.38 -27.11 -13.45
N ALA A 13 -4.34 -25.96 -12.78
CA ALA A 13 -3.07 -25.26 -12.58
C ALA A 13 -2.04 -26.20 -11.91
N PRO A 14 -0.79 -26.27 -12.40
CA PRO A 14 0.24 -27.09 -11.78
C PRO A 14 0.50 -26.61 -10.36
N HIS A 15 0.69 -27.56 -9.45
CA HIS A 15 1.03 -27.27 -8.05
C HIS A 15 2.53 -27.45 -7.87
N GLU A 16 3.15 -26.53 -7.14
CA GLU A 16 4.55 -26.62 -6.74
C GLU A 16 4.64 -26.70 -5.20
N PRO A 17 5.63 -27.40 -4.64
CA PRO A 17 5.86 -27.39 -3.20
C PRO A 17 6.12 -25.97 -2.69
N LEU A 18 5.46 -25.59 -1.59
CA LEU A 18 5.70 -24.31 -0.95
C LEU A 18 7.11 -24.29 -0.35
N VAL A 19 7.98 -23.43 -0.88
CA VAL A 19 9.23 -23.06 -0.21
C VAL A 19 8.87 -22.12 0.94
N ARG A 20 8.89 -22.65 2.16
CA ARG A 20 8.56 -21.87 3.36
C ARG A 20 9.65 -20.84 3.63
N TYR A 21 9.26 -19.60 3.80
CA TYR A 21 10.14 -18.59 4.38
C TYR A 21 10.44 -18.95 5.84
N ILE A 22 11.73 -19.07 6.17
CA ILE A 22 12.21 -19.28 7.53
C ILE A 22 12.87 -17.96 7.97
N PRO A 23 12.32 -17.26 8.98
CA PRO A 23 12.91 -16.02 9.45
C PRO A 23 14.31 -16.28 10.06
N PRO A 24 15.26 -15.34 9.92
CA PRO A 24 16.62 -15.51 10.42
C PRO A 24 16.71 -15.44 11.95
N ARG A 25 15.67 -14.96 12.61
CA ARG A 25 15.48 -14.95 14.07
C ARG A 25 14.15 -15.60 14.41
N ARG A 26 13.85 -15.70 15.70
CA ARG A 26 12.55 -16.18 16.16
C ARG A 26 11.42 -15.35 15.51
N PRO A 27 10.31 -15.98 15.08
CA PRO A 27 9.18 -15.27 14.49
C PRO A 27 8.69 -14.09 15.33
N GLU A 28 8.68 -14.21 16.67
CA GLU A 28 8.25 -13.13 17.55
C GLU A 28 9.19 -11.92 17.50
N ASP A 29 10.50 -12.16 17.35
CA ASP A 29 11.50 -11.09 17.26
C ASP A 29 11.41 -10.35 15.93
N GLU A 30 11.18 -11.07 14.82
CA GLU A 30 10.91 -10.44 13.52
C GLU A 30 9.60 -9.65 13.52
N ALA A 31 8.53 -10.21 14.13
CA ALA A 31 7.24 -9.53 14.24
C ALA A 31 7.36 -8.22 15.04
N ARG A 32 8.09 -8.24 16.18
CA ARG A 32 8.38 -7.02 16.96
C ARG A 32 9.22 -6.02 16.16
N ALA A 33 10.26 -6.48 15.46
CA ALA A 33 11.12 -5.60 14.65
C ALA A 33 10.32 -4.92 13.52
N TYR A 34 9.46 -5.67 12.84
CA TYR A 34 8.55 -5.14 11.83
C TYR A 34 7.58 -4.13 12.42
N TYR A 35 6.96 -4.45 13.58
CA TYR A 35 6.09 -3.50 14.29
C TYR A 35 6.81 -2.18 14.60
N GLN A 36 8.04 -2.22 15.13
CA GLN A 36 8.78 -1.01 15.45
C GLN A 36 9.05 -0.16 14.20
N ARG A 37 9.36 -0.79 13.05
CA ARG A 37 9.51 -0.08 11.77
C ARG A 37 8.19 0.55 11.31
N MET A 38 7.10 -0.19 11.35
CA MET A 38 5.77 0.29 10.94
C MET A 38 5.21 1.37 11.88
N LYS A 39 5.62 1.37 13.15
CA LYS A 39 5.25 2.37 14.16
C LYS A 39 5.75 3.77 13.78
N LEU A 40 6.91 3.87 13.12
CA LEU A 40 7.49 5.14 12.66
C LEU A 40 6.64 5.85 11.59
N ARG A 41 5.83 5.12 10.82
CA ARG A 41 5.00 5.70 9.75
C ARG A 41 4.02 6.74 10.31
N ARG A 42 4.09 7.95 9.75
CA ARG A 42 3.14 9.05 9.98
C ARG A 42 2.46 9.42 8.65
N SER A 43 1.23 9.91 8.72
CA SER A 43 0.55 10.44 7.52
C SER A 43 1.01 11.87 7.29
N VAL A 44 1.88 12.06 6.30
CA VAL A 44 2.47 13.35 5.89
C VAL A 44 1.56 14.03 4.87
N ARG A 45 1.43 15.36 4.96
CA ARG A 45 0.66 16.20 4.03
C ARG A 45 1.43 17.42 3.53
N MET A 46 2.68 17.59 3.97
CA MET A 46 3.60 18.66 3.56
C MET A 46 4.76 18.00 2.83
N PHE A 47 4.79 18.10 1.51
CA PHE A 47 5.76 17.41 0.66
C PHE A 47 6.72 18.43 0.03
N SER A 48 8.00 18.08 -0.04
CA SER A 48 9.01 18.84 -0.79
C SER A 48 8.90 18.58 -2.30
N ASP A 49 9.50 19.45 -3.10
CA ASP A 49 9.62 19.27 -4.56
C ASP A 49 10.70 18.26 -4.98
N LYS A 50 11.44 17.68 -4.02
CA LYS A 50 12.45 16.66 -4.30
C LYS A 50 11.80 15.46 -5.01
N PRO A 51 12.29 15.08 -6.21
CA PRO A 51 11.68 13.98 -6.96
C PRO A 51 11.92 12.65 -6.26
N VAL A 52 10.92 11.77 -6.33
CA VAL A 52 11.07 10.35 -5.98
C VAL A 52 11.38 9.60 -7.27
N PHE A 53 12.43 8.76 -7.24
CA PHE A 53 12.81 8.00 -8.42
C PHE A 53 11.72 7.00 -8.81
N ARG A 54 11.51 6.85 -10.13
CA ARG A 54 10.53 5.92 -10.69
C ARG A 54 10.73 4.50 -10.15
N GLU A 55 11.98 4.04 -10.10
CA GLU A 55 12.32 2.71 -9.59
C GLU A 55 11.81 2.48 -8.16
N THR A 56 11.92 3.48 -7.29
CA THR A 56 11.37 3.42 -5.92
C THR A 56 9.86 3.19 -5.95
N ILE A 57 9.13 3.92 -6.80
CA ILE A 57 7.67 3.76 -6.94
C ILE A 57 7.32 2.38 -7.49
N GLU A 58 8.08 1.88 -8.46
CA GLU A 58 7.83 0.56 -9.04
C GLU A 58 8.02 -0.56 -8.00
N TRP A 59 9.05 -0.50 -7.16
CA TRP A 59 9.22 -1.47 -6.08
C TRP A 59 8.11 -1.43 -5.03
N CYS A 60 7.64 -0.23 -4.68
CA CYS A 60 6.45 -0.09 -3.83
C CYS A 60 5.21 -0.72 -4.45
N ILE A 61 4.98 -0.52 -5.77
CA ILE A 61 3.85 -1.12 -6.50
C ILE A 61 4.00 -2.64 -6.60
N ARG A 62 5.19 -3.17 -6.88
CA ARG A 62 5.47 -4.61 -6.90
C ARG A 62 5.13 -5.25 -5.55
N ALA A 63 5.56 -4.63 -4.45
CA ALA A 63 5.24 -5.10 -3.11
C ALA A 63 3.73 -5.05 -2.82
N ALA A 64 3.02 -3.99 -3.23
CA ALA A 64 1.56 -3.93 -3.08
C ALA A 64 0.85 -5.03 -3.88
N GLY A 65 1.35 -5.33 -5.08
CA GLY A 65 0.82 -6.35 -5.98
C GLY A 65 0.92 -7.78 -5.47
N THR A 66 1.74 -8.06 -4.45
CA THR A 66 1.81 -9.40 -3.83
C THR A 66 0.67 -9.68 -2.84
N SER A 67 -0.23 -8.71 -2.63
CA SER A 67 -1.40 -8.91 -1.77
C SER A 67 -2.28 -10.04 -2.30
N PRO A 68 -2.93 -10.84 -1.42
CA PRO A 68 -3.87 -11.86 -1.87
C PRO A 68 -5.09 -11.24 -2.54
N SER A 69 -5.71 -11.97 -3.46
CA SER A 69 -7.01 -11.60 -4.04
C SER A 69 -7.90 -12.82 -4.25
N GLY A 70 -9.21 -12.65 -4.05
CA GLY A 70 -10.18 -13.72 -4.25
C GLY A 70 -10.08 -14.29 -5.67
N ALA A 71 -9.95 -15.62 -5.77
CA ALA A 71 -9.74 -16.33 -7.03
C ALA A 71 -8.58 -15.79 -7.89
N ASN A 72 -7.55 -15.20 -7.26
CA ASN A 72 -6.40 -14.59 -7.93
C ASN A 72 -6.76 -13.50 -8.97
N LYS A 73 -7.88 -12.79 -8.78
CA LYS A 73 -8.34 -11.76 -9.73
C LYS A 73 -7.39 -10.58 -9.89
N GLN A 74 -6.60 -10.27 -8.86
CA GLN A 74 -5.70 -9.11 -8.80
C GLN A 74 -6.39 -7.81 -9.30
N PRO A 75 -7.52 -7.40 -8.69
CA PRO A 75 -8.41 -6.39 -9.24
C PRO A 75 -7.90 -4.94 -9.05
N TRP A 76 -6.58 -4.73 -9.08
CA TRP A 76 -5.94 -3.44 -8.88
C TRP A 76 -5.28 -2.93 -10.15
N ARG A 77 -5.36 -1.61 -10.34
CA ARG A 77 -4.57 -0.88 -11.32
C ARG A 77 -3.94 0.32 -10.64
N PHE A 78 -2.61 0.34 -10.60
CA PHE A 78 -1.85 1.47 -10.08
C PHE A 78 -1.57 2.46 -11.22
N ILE A 79 -1.97 3.72 -11.04
CA ILE A 79 -1.72 4.80 -12.00
C ILE A 79 -0.77 5.79 -11.32
N ALA A 80 0.52 5.71 -11.65
CA ALA A 80 1.54 6.64 -11.14
C ALA A 80 1.61 7.88 -12.04
N ILE A 81 1.35 9.06 -11.47
CA ILE A 81 1.26 10.33 -12.20
C ILE A 81 2.38 11.26 -11.74
N SER A 82 3.37 11.50 -12.60
CA SER A 82 4.42 12.50 -12.36
C SER A 82 4.15 13.84 -13.05
N ASN A 83 3.39 13.83 -14.16
CA ASN A 83 3.09 15.03 -14.94
C ASN A 83 2.34 16.08 -14.07
N PRO A 84 2.85 17.32 -13.96
CA PRO A 84 2.29 18.35 -13.08
C PRO A 84 0.89 18.80 -13.51
N ASP A 85 0.62 18.90 -14.80
CA ASP A 85 -0.69 19.30 -15.32
C ASP A 85 -1.74 18.24 -14.98
N VAL A 86 -1.43 16.96 -15.19
CA VAL A 86 -2.32 15.85 -14.84
C VAL A 86 -2.57 15.82 -13.32
N LYS A 87 -1.53 16.02 -12.48
CA LYS A 87 -1.71 16.13 -11.02
C LYS A 87 -2.63 17.29 -10.65
N ARG A 88 -2.50 18.44 -11.32
CA ARG A 88 -3.37 19.60 -11.12
C ARG A 88 -4.82 19.26 -11.49
N GLN A 89 -5.06 18.62 -12.62
CA GLN A 89 -6.40 18.18 -13.03
C GLN A 89 -7.01 17.21 -12.01
N VAL A 90 -6.25 16.20 -11.55
CA VAL A 90 -6.70 15.27 -10.51
C VAL A 90 -7.05 15.99 -9.21
N ARG A 91 -6.24 16.98 -8.80
CA ARG A 91 -6.48 17.75 -7.57
C ARG A 91 -7.76 18.59 -7.65
N LEU A 92 -8.06 19.16 -8.81
CA LEU A 92 -9.27 19.94 -9.06
C LEU A 92 -10.51 19.02 -9.13
N GLY A 93 -10.41 17.91 -9.86
CA GLY A 93 -11.53 16.96 -10.02
C GLY A 93 -11.87 16.15 -8.78
N ALA A 94 -10.93 15.97 -7.84
CA ALA A 94 -11.16 15.23 -6.60
C ALA A 94 -12.23 15.84 -5.68
N GLY A 95 -12.69 17.07 -5.92
CA GLY A 95 -13.80 17.70 -5.18
C GLY A 95 -15.18 17.55 -5.83
N GLU A 96 -15.26 17.19 -7.11
CA GLU A 96 -16.52 17.21 -7.88
C GLU A 96 -17.09 15.81 -8.19
N GLU A 97 -16.23 14.80 -8.36
CA GLU A 97 -16.65 13.41 -8.55
C GLU A 97 -15.73 12.46 -7.77
N GLU A 98 -16.17 11.94 -6.62
CA GLU A 98 -15.48 10.86 -5.88
C GLU A 98 -15.57 9.52 -6.65
N ARG A 99 -14.87 9.43 -7.79
CA ARG A 99 -14.67 8.17 -8.53
C ARG A 99 -13.30 7.53 -8.31
N ALA A 100 -12.37 8.27 -7.69
CA ALA A 100 -11.09 7.70 -7.29
C ALA A 100 -11.26 7.00 -5.93
N PHE A 101 -11.15 5.67 -5.93
CA PHE A 101 -11.24 4.87 -4.69
C PHE A 101 -10.14 5.24 -3.67
N LEU A 102 -8.96 5.64 -4.14
CA LEU A 102 -7.87 6.11 -3.29
C LEU A 102 -6.85 6.95 -4.07
N LEU A 103 -6.48 8.12 -3.54
CA LEU A 103 -5.37 8.94 -4.01
C LEU A 103 -4.27 8.99 -2.95
N ILE A 104 -3.05 8.57 -3.31
CA ILE A 104 -1.90 8.56 -2.40
C ILE A 104 -0.82 9.51 -2.96
N PRO A 105 -0.57 10.66 -2.32
CA PRO A 105 0.60 11.47 -2.67
C PRO A 105 1.87 10.73 -2.24
N VAL A 106 2.89 10.76 -3.11
CA VAL A 106 4.21 10.17 -2.84
C VAL A 106 5.27 11.25 -2.99
N GLY A 107 6.07 11.44 -1.94
CA GLY A 107 7.10 12.48 -1.88
C GLY A 107 7.84 12.44 -0.55
N TYR A 108 8.93 13.21 -0.48
CA TYR A 108 9.64 13.46 0.77
C TYR A 108 8.95 14.57 1.57
N PRO A 109 8.96 14.51 2.92
CA PRO A 109 8.46 15.62 3.73
C PRO A 109 9.32 16.87 3.53
N THR A 110 8.74 18.06 3.69
CA THR A 110 9.52 19.31 3.81
C THR A 110 10.29 19.34 5.13
N ASP A 111 11.32 20.19 5.22
CA ASP A 111 12.10 20.37 6.46
C ASP A 111 11.23 20.94 7.59
N GLU A 112 10.22 21.75 7.25
CA GLU A 112 9.24 22.32 8.19
C GLU A 112 8.03 21.40 8.42
N CYS A 113 8.02 20.18 7.87
CA CYS A 113 6.87 19.28 7.96
C CYS A 113 6.44 19.08 9.43
N ARG A 114 5.15 19.24 9.69
CA ARG A 114 4.52 18.93 10.98
C ARG A 114 3.48 17.84 10.80
N VAL A 115 3.37 16.98 11.80
CA VAL A 115 2.35 15.93 11.86
C VAL A 115 1.63 16.01 13.21
N PRO A 116 0.30 15.87 13.24
CA PRO A 116 -0.45 15.90 14.49
C PRO A 116 0.03 14.80 15.44
N ARG A 117 0.02 14.99 16.75
CA ARG A 117 0.33 13.90 17.69
C ARG A 117 -0.87 12.96 17.80
N ILE A 118 -0.87 11.91 16.97
CA ILE A 118 -1.93 10.88 16.96
C ILE A 118 -1.42 9.65 17.70
N CYS A 119 -2.17 9.22 18.71
CA CYS A 119 -1.94 7.96 19.40
C CYS A 119 -2.60 6.81 18.64
N ARG A 120 -1.93 5.65 18.56
CA ARG A 120 -2.55 4.43 18.02
C ARG A 120 -3.39 3.79 19.11
N ARG A 121 -4.51 3.17 18.72
CA ARG A 121 -5.34 2.38 19.64
C ARG A 121 -4.50 1.25 20.25
N PRO A 122 -4.69 0.94 21.55
CA PRO A 122 -4.00 -0.17 22.20
C PRO A 122 -4.45 -1.51 21.60
N LEU A 123 -3.70 -2.58 21.82
CA LEU A 123 -3.93 -3.87 21.15
C LEU A 123 -5.29 -4.46 21.53
N GLU A 124 -5.64 -4.35 22.81
CA GLU A 124 -6.86 -4.86 23.44
C GLU A 124 -8.12 -4.26 22.81
N GLU A 125 -8.02 -3.06 22.23
CA GLU A 125 -9.11 -2.37 21.56
C GLU A 125 -9.31 -2.80 20.09
N ILE A 126 -8.29 -3.41 19.48
CA ILE A 126 -8.28 -3.77 18.05
C ILE A 126 -8.15 -5.28 17.81
N SER A 127 -8.09 -6.08 18.87
CA SER A 127 -8.01 -7.53 18.80
C SER A 127 -8.97 -8.18 19.79
N ALA A 128 -9.59 -9.28 19.38
CA ALA A 128 -10.30 -10.19 20.26
C ALA A 128 -9.71 -11.58 20.04
N TRP A 129 -9.56 -12.32 21.13
CA TRP A 129 -9.06 -13.70 21.12
C TRP A 129 -10.21 -14.61 21.46
N VAL A 130 -10.47 -15.60 20.60
CA VAL A 130 -11.45 -16.65 20.82
C VAL A 130 -10.66 -17.94 20.85
N GLU A 131 -10.73 -18.63 21.99
CA GLU A 131 -10.14 -19.96 22.20
C GLU A 131 -11.18 -21.05 21.95
#